data_AF-A0A850VSP7-F1
#
_entry.id   AF-A0A850VSP7-F1
#
_cell.length_a   1.000
_cell.length_b   1.000
_cell.length_c   1.000
_cell.angle_alpha   90.00
_cell.angle_beta   90.00
_cell.angle_gamma   90.00
#
_symmetry.space_group_name_H-M   'P 1'
#
loop_
_entity.id
_entity.type
_entity.pdbx_description
1 polymer ?
#
loop_
_entity_poly.entity_id
_entity_poly.type
_entity_poly.pdbx_seq_one_letter_code
_entity_poly.pdbx_strand_id
1 'polypeptide(L)'
;EGMELRSEHPPGRAVALILLLCVSGMRAEIARYSVPEEAESGSFVANIAKDLGLTGEELSARQARLVPEGEKQYLQLNQHTGDLVVQEQMDREELCGQSEPCL
;
A
#
# COMPACT_ATOMS: atom_id res chain seq x y z
N GLU A 1 3.25 38.73 18.42
CA GLU A 1 1.86 38.36 18.69
C GLU A 1 1.72 36.85 18.64
N GLY A 2 1.38 36.21 19.76
CA GLY A 2 1.21 34.76 19.85
C GLY A 2 -0.17 34.36 19.37
N MET A 3 -0.26 33.35 18.50
CA MET A 3 -1.52 32.71 18.15
C MET A 3 -1.83 31.65 19.22
N GLU A 4 -2.69 32.00 20.18
CA GLU A 4 -3.29 31.02 21.07
C GLU A 4 -4.30 30.19 20.25
N LEU A 5 -3.95 28.95 19.90
CA LEU A 5 -4.92 27.98 19.40
C LEU A 5 -5.83 27.56 20.56
N ARG A 6 -6.93 28.29 20.72
CA ARG A 6 -8.02 27.93 21.61
C ARG A 6 -8.58 26.58 21.17
N SER A 7 -8.29 25.54 21.96
CA SER A 7 -8.83 24.20 21.75
C SER A 7 -10.30 24.20 22.19
N GLU A 8 -11.21 24.49 21.27
CA GLU A 8 -12.63 24.18 21.45
C GLU A 8 -12.86 22.70 21.14
N HIS A 9 -13.10 21.89 22.17
CA HIS A 9 -13.50 20.50 22.00
C HIS A 9 -14.85 20.44 21.27
N PRO A 10 -14.95 19.81 20.09
CA PRO A 10 -16.23 19.69 19.41
C PRO A 10 -17.18 18.85 20.29
N PRO A 11 -18.48 19.15 20.33
CA PRO A 11 -19.45 18.30 21.02
C PRO A 11 -19.34 16.87 20.47
N GLY A 12 -19.54 15.84 21.30
CA GLY A 12 -19.32 14.44 20.90
C GLY A 12 -20.06 14.02 19.62
N ARG A 13 -21.19 14.68 19.32
CA ARG A 13 -21.92 14.53 18.05
C ARG A 13 -21.15 15.08 16.84
N ALA A 14 -20.49 16.23 16.96
CA ALA A 14 -19.65 16.79 15.92
C ALA A 14 -18.40 15.93 15.69
N VAL A 15 -17.79 15.40 16.76
CA VAL A 15 -16.68 14.44 16.64
C VAL A 15 -17.13 13.18 15.89
N ALA A 16 -18.28 12.61 16.26
CA ALA A 16 -18.83 11.44 15.59
C ALA A 16 -19.12 11.69 14.10
N LEU A 17 -19.68 12.84 13.75
CA LEU A 17 -19.93 13.23 12.36
C LEU A 17 -18.64 13.42 11.57
N ILE A 18 -17.62 14.07 12.15
CA ILE A 18 -16.31 14.22 11.51
C ILE A 18 -15.69 12.84 11.24
N LEU A 19 -15.72 11.93 12.23
CA LEU A 19 -15.21 10.58 12.06
C LEU A 19 -15.96 9.80 10.97
N LEU A 20 -17.30 9.86 10.96
CA LEU A 20 -18.13 9.26 9.91
C LEU A 20 -17.76 9.76 8.51
N LEU A 21 -17.57 11.08 8.36
CA LEU A 21 -17.16 11.68 7.08
C LEU A 21 -15.76 11.23 6.67
N CYS A 22 -14.80 11.20 7.61
CA CYS A 22 -13.44 10.72 7.33
C CYS A 22 -13.42 9.26 6.86
N VAL A 23 -14.18 8.38 7.53
CA VAL A 23 -14.23 6.95 7.18
C VAL A 23 -14.93 6.73 5.84
N SER A 24 -15.95 7.52 5.51
CA SER A 24 -16.69 7.39 4.24
C SER A 24 -15.84 7.65 2.98
N GLY A 25 -14.71 8.36 3.12
CA GLY A 25 -13.76 8.62 2.05
C GLY A 25 -12.69 7.53 1.86
N MET A 26 -12.62 6.54 2.76
CA MET A 26 -11.64 5.45 2.66
C MET A 26 -12.10 4.45 1.61
N ARG A 27 -11.19 4.05 0.71
CA ARG A 27 -11.40 2.93 -0.21
C ARG A 27 -10.40 1.83 0.13
N ALA A 28 -10.85 0.59 0.04
CA ALA A 28 -10.01 -0.59 0.12
C ALA A 28 -10.32 -1.47 -1.09
N GLU A 29 -9.28 -1.98 -1.72
CA GLU A 29 -9.38 -2.83 -2.89
C GLU A 29 -8.48 -4.05 -2.70
N ILE A 30 -8.92 -5.20 -3.21
CA ILE A 30 -8.15 -6.44 -3.19
C ILE A 30 -7.83 -6.79 -4.63
N ALA A 31 -6.53 -6.78 -4.95
CA ALA A 31 -6.01 -7.21 -6.25
C ALA A 31 -5.19 -8.50 -6.07
N ARG A 32 -5.13 -9.31 -7.13
CA ARG A 32 -4.28 -10.51 -7.20
C ARG A 32 -3.35 -10.37 -8.38
N TYR A 33 -2.06 -10.58 -8.13
CA TYR A 33 -1.02 -10.58 -9.15
C TYR A 33 -0.32 -11.93 -9.13
N SER A 34 0.25 -12.31 -10.28
CA SER A 34 1.03 -13.53 -10.42
C SER A 34 2.40 -13.17 -10.96
N VAL A 35 3.44 -13.69 -10.32
CA VAL A 35 4.84 -13.47 -10.68
C VAL A 35 5.50 -14.83 -10.73
N PRO A 36 6.29 -15.13 -11.79
CA PRO A 36 7.06 -16.37 -11.80
C PRO A 36 8.11 -16.33 -10.68
N GLU A 37 8.35 -17.48 -10.04
CA GLU A 37 9.35 -17.67 -8.98
C GLU A 37 10.74 -17.15 -9.40
N GLU A 38 11.17 -17.55 -10.60
CA GLU A 38 12.45 -17.19 -11.22
C GLU A 38 12.48 -15.77 -11.81
N ALA A 39 11.62 -14.85 -11.34
CA ALA A 39 11.64 -13.48 -11.81
C ALA A 39 12.92 -12.77 -11.35
N GLU A 40 13.64 -12.16 -12.30
CA GLU A 40 14.84 -11.39 -12.00
C GLU A 40 14.50 -10.12 -11.21
N SER A 41 15.40 -9.70 -10.32
CA SER A 41 15.30 -8.40 -9.66
C SER A 41 15.16 -7.26 -10.68
N GLY A 42 14.23 -6.35 -10.42
CA GLY A 42 13.81 -5.27 -11.32
C GLY A 42 12.69 -5.66 -12.28
N SER A 43 12.27 -6.93 -12.31
CA SER A 43 11.15 -7.37 -13.16
C SER A 43 9.86 -6.64 -12.80
N PHE A 44 9.14 -6.18 -13.82
CA PHE A 44 7.84 -5.53 -13.66
C PHE A 44 6.76 -6.55 -13.25
N VAL A 45 5.94 -6.18 -12.26
CA VAL A 45 4.79 -6.98 -11.79
C VAL A 45 3.48 -6.32 -12.21
N ALA A 46 3.26 -5.07 -11.80
CA ALA A 46 2.01 -4.35 -12.03
C ALA A 46 2.20 -2.83 -11.87
N ASN A 47 1.22 -2.03 -12.30
CA ASN A 47 1.19 -0.60 -12.00
C ASN A 47 0.04 -0.28 -11.03
N ILE A 48 0.39 -0.11 -9.76
CA ILE A 48 -0.54 0.10 -8.65
C ILE A 48 -1.26 1.45 -8.76
N ALA A 49 -0.57 2.48 -9.28
CA ALA A 49 -1.21 3.77 -9.50
C ALA A 49 -2.40 3.62 -10.46
N LYS A 50 -2.18 2.97 -11.60
CA LYS A 50 -3.20 2.73 -12.62
C LYS A 50 -4.33 1.86 -12.09
N ASP A 51 -4.02 0.80 -11.36
CA ASP A 51 -5.03 -0.13 -10.83
C ASP A 51 -5.94 0.57 -9.81
N LEU A 52 -5.40 1.48 -8.99
CA LEU A 52 -6.18 2.29 -8.04
C LEU A 52 -6.81 3.55 -8.66
N GLY A 53 -6.56 3.83 -9.95
CA GLY A 53 -7.00 5.05 -10.62
C GLY A 53 -6.35 6.33 -10.07
N LEU A 54 -5.14 6.22 -9.55
CA LEU A 54 -4.32 7.31 -9.02
C LEU A 54 -3.14 7.62 -9.95
N THR A 55 -2.53 8.78 -9.74
CA THR A 55 -1.22 9.14 -10.30
C THR A 55 -0.10 8.82 -9.31
N GLY A 56 1.14 8.72 -9.82
CA GLY A 56 2.30 8.56 -8.94
C GLY A 56 2.53 9.77 -8.01
N GLU A 57 2.18 10.98 -8.45
CA GLU A 57 2.20 12.17 -7.58
C GLU A 57 1.26 12.01 -6.39
N GLU A 58 0.05 11.49 -6.61
CA GLU A 58 -0.91 11.21 -5.53
C GLU A 58 -0.43 10.10 -4.60
N LEU A 59 0.22 9.05 -5.13
CA LEU A 59 0.81 7.99 -4.29
C LEU A 59 1.93 8.55 -3.41
N SER A 60 2.82 9.37 -3.99
CA SER A 60 3.92 10.02 -3.26
C SER A 60 3.41 10.99 -2.20
N ALA A 61 2.43 11.83 -2.54
CA ALA A 61 1.81 12.76 -1.59
C ALA A 61 1.13 12.05 -0.40
N ARG A 62 0.62 10.84 -0.64
CA ARG A 62 0.02 9.98 0.40
C ARG A 62 1.04 9.08 1.10
N GLN A 63 2.32 9.15 0.72
CA GLN A 63 3.41 8.30 1.24
C GLN A 63 3.07 6.80 1.11
N ALA A 64 2.52 6.40 -0.03
CA ALA A 64 2.11 5.02 -0.29
C ALA A 64 3.30 4.07 -0.12
N ARG A 65 3.14 3.03 0.71
CA ARG A 65 4.20 2.07 1.00
C ARG A 65 3.68 0.65 0.97
N LEU A 66 4.54 -0.27 0.57
CA LEU A 66 4.31 -1.69 0.76
C LEU A 66 4.58 -2.04 2.23
N VAL A 67 3.75 -2.90 2.78
CA VAL A 67 3.92 -3.48 4.11
C VAL A 67 4.02 -4.98 3.90
N PRO A 68 5.24 -5.58 3.97
CA PRO A 68 5.40 -7.01 3.80
C PRO A 68 4.79 -7.77 4.99
N GLU A 69 4.32 -8.99 4.74
CA GLU A 69 3.79 -9.88 5.79
C GLU A 69 4.91 -10.62 6.57
N GLY A 70 6.17 -10.50 6.14
CA GLY A 70 7.34 -11.10 6.79
C GLY A 70 8.52 -10.12 6.94
N GLU A 71 9.68 -10.65 7.34
CA GLU A 71 10.89 -9.83 7.52
C GLU A 71 11.50 -9.37 6.18
N LYS A 72 11.36 -10.18 5.14
CA LYS A 72 11.88 -9.87 3.80
C LYS A 72 10.87 -9.12 2.96
N GLN A 73 11.39 -8.18 2.17
CA GLN A 73 10.62 -7.41 1.19
C GLN A 73 11.01 -7.87 -0.23
N TYR A 74 10.21 -8.76 -0.81
CA TYR A 74 10.43 -9.29 -2.17
C TYR A 74 10.00 -8.34 -3.28
N LEU A 75 9.13 -7.38 -2.95
CA LEU A 75 8.54 -6.45 -3.91
C LEU A 75 8.82 -5.01 -3.49
N GLN A 76 9.01 -4.15 -4.49
CA GLN A 76 9.23 -2.73 -4.29
C GLN A 76 8.19 -1.92 -5.08
N LEU A 77 7.61 -0.92 -4.43
CA LEU A 77 6.74 0.05 -5.09
C LEU A 77 7.55 1.31 -5.41
N ASN A 78 7.63 1.65 -6.69
CA ASN A 78 8.06 2.97 -7.12
C ASN A 78 6.90 3.95 -6.94
N GLN A 79 6.96 4.79 -5.91
CA GLN A 79 5.90 5.76 -5.62
C GLN A 79 5.73 6.82 -6.73
N HIS A 80 6.76 7.09 -7.54
CA HIS A 80 6.70 8.11 -8.58
C HIS A 80 6.00 7.63 -9.84
N THR A 81 6.16 6.34 -10.20
CA THR A 81 5.52 5.76 -11.40
C THR A 81 4.31 4.91 -11.07
N GLY A 82 4.21 4.42 -9.83
CA GLY A 82 3.23 3.43 -9.41
C GLY A 82 3.64 1.98 -9.71
N ASP A 83 4.81 1.75 -10.28
CA ASP A 83 5.23 0.40 -10.66
C ASP A 83 5.59 -0.44 -9.43
N LEU A 84 5.02 -1.64 -9.37
CA LEU A 84 5.42 -2.71 -8.48
C LEU A 84 6.44 -3.58 -9.22
N VAL A 85 7.62 -3.73 -8.66
CA VAL A 85 8.73 -4.50 -9.25
C VAL A 85 9.26 -5.54 -8.26
N VAL A 86 9.88 -6.58 -8.79
CA VAL A 86 10.61 -7.57 -8.00
C VAL A 86 11.87 -6.91 -7.43
N GLN A 87 12.07 -7.00 -6.13
CA GLN A 87 13.26 -6.49 -5.45
C GLN A 87 14.30 -7.61 -5.29
N GLU A 88 13.86 -8.77 -4.83
CA GLU A 88 14.67 -9.97 -4.63
C GLU A 88 13.93 -11.15 -5.26
N GLN A 89 14.68 -12.10 -5.84
CA GLN A 89 14.12 -13.33 -6.40
C GLN A 89 13.32 -14.07 -5.33
N MET A 90 12.14 -14.55 -5.70
CA MET A 90 11.24 -15.24 -4.78
C MET A 90 11.56 -16.72 -4.81
N ASP A 91 11.99 -17.26 -3.68
CA ASP A 91 12.19 -18.70 -3.48
C ASP A 91 10.90 -19.30 -2.92
N ARG A 92 10.30 -20.27 -3.63
CA ARG A 92 9.01 -20.85 -3.26
C ARG A 92 9.10 -21.58 -1.92
N GLU A 93 10.20 -22.27 -1.67
CA GLU A 93 10.42 -23.01 -0.43
C GLU A 93 10.52 -22.07 0.78
N GLU A 94 11.08 -20.86 0.63
CA GLU A 94 11.11 -19.85 1.69
C GLU A 94 9.72 -19.25 1.96
N LEU A 95 8.92 -19.02 0.92
CA LEU A 95 7.59 -18.40 1.03
C LEU A 95 6.50 -19.36 1.50
N CYS A 96 6.44 -20.57 0.94
CA CYS A 96 5.35 -21.53 1.15
C CYS A 96 5.77 -22.75 1.98
N GLY A 97 7.07 -22.90 2.29
CA GLY A 97 7.59 -24.09 2.93
C GLY A 97 7.41 -25.34 2.06
N GLN A 98 7.01 -26.44 2.70
CA GLN A 98 6.76 -27.73 2.03
C GLN A 98 5.32 -27.87 1.50
N SER A 99 4.53 -26.80 1.52
CA SER A 99 3.12 -26.86 1.16
C SER A 99 2.96 -26.91 -0.37
N GLU A 100 2.26 -27.93 -0.86
CA GLU A 100 1.91 -28.07 -2.27
C GLU A 100 0.40 -28.24 -2.44
N PRO A 101 -0.29 -27.33 -3.16
CA PRO A 101 0.21 -26.13 -3.87
C PRO A 101 0.43 -24.91 -2.94
N CYS A 102 1.29 -23.96 -3.36
CA CYS A 102 1.25 -22.57 -2.86
C CYS A 102 -0.12 -21.99 -3.25
N LEU A 103 -0.98 -21.65 -2.28
CA LEU A 103 -2.29 -21.04 -2.51
C LEU A 103 -2.26 -19.55 -2.18
#